data_AF-A0A174USX4-F1
#
_entry.id   AF-A0A174USX4-F1
#
_cell.length_a   1.000
_cell.length_b   1.000
_cell.length_c   1.000
_cell.angle_alpha   90.00
_cell.angle_beta   90.00
_cell.angle_gamma   90.00
#
_symmetry.space_group_name_H-M   'P 1'
#
loop_
_entity.id
_entity.type
_entity.pdbx_description
1 polymer ?
#
loop_
_entity_poly.entity_id
_entity_poly.type
_entity_poly.pdbx_seq_one_letter_code
_entity_poly.pdbx_strand_id
1 'polypeptide(L)'
;MKKVNANCVLGVMNLFNSEEYYKYAVEVLWTLRSVAMKAVERNSQRGISWDTKHPKFWIADITNELIGRVLIFDYSYITTHGVPYWYGKNPRTNKSSFLTYDEASRIARIVNDEKLISELYRLRDSVSCYANDATNPSYNIYKVTNDIIEALTGQRLLCA
;
A
#
# COMPACT_ATOMS: atom_id res chain seq x y z
N MET A 1 23.34 -0.53 0.42
CA MET A 1 21.95 -0.58 -0.12
C MET A 1 21.98 -1.18 -1.52
N LYS A 2 21.20 -2.22 -1.81
CA LYS A 2 21.07 -2.75 -3.17
C LYS A 2 20.44 -1.66 -4.07
N LYS A 3 21.02 -1.43 -5.25
CA LYS A 3 20.50 -0.47 -6.24
C LYS A 3 19.20 -1.03 -6.83
N VAL A 4 18.13 -0.24 -6.85
CA VAL A 4 16.85 -0.66 -7.44
C VAL A 4 16.96 -0.59 -8.96
N ASN A 5 16.41 -1.61 -9.65
CA ASN A 5 16.34 -1.64 -11.11
C ASN A 5 15.46 -0.48 -11.63
N ALA A 6 15.91 0.22 -12.66
CA ALA A 6 15.16 1.30 -13.30
C ALA A 6 13.75 0.85 -13.76
N ASN A 7 13.60 -0.41 -14.17
CA ASN A 7 12.31 -0.97 -14.56
C ASN A 7 11.30 -1.01 -13.41
N CYS A 8 11.74 -1.32 -12.18
CA CYS A 8 10.89 -1.28 -10.99
C CYS A 8 10.45 0.16 -10.69
N VAL A 9 11.35 1.13 -10.85
CA VAL A 9 11.02 2.55 -10.65
C VAL A 9 9.98 3.01 -11.67
N LEU A 10 10.16 2.66 -12.95
CA LEU A 10 9.19 2.96 -14.01
C LEU A 10 7.84 2.28 -13.76
N GLY A 11 7.84 1.01 -13.33
CA GLY A 11 6.61 0.30 -12.95
C GLY A 11 5.83 1.03 -11.87
N VAL A 12 6.51 1.50 -10.82
CA VAL A 12 5.90 2.30 -9.75
C VAL A 12 5.39 3.66 -10.26
N MET A 13 6.12 4.35 -11.14
CA MET A 13 5.65 5.60 -11.74
C MET A 13 4.41 5.39 -12.61
N ASN A 14 4.34 4.28 -13.33
CA ASN A 14 3.19 3.93 -14.16
C ASN A 14 1.97 3.56 -13.31
N LEU A 15 2.18 2.85 -12.21
CA LEU A 15 1.12 2.51 -11.25
C LEU A 15 0.53 3.77 -10.61
N PHE A 16 1.37 4.61 -10.03
CA PHE A 16 0.98 5.87 -9.41
C PHE A 16 1.11 7.02 -10.40
N ASN A 17 0.49 6.86 -11.58
CA ASN A 17 0.53 7.88 -12.63
C ASN A 17 -0.48 9.02 -12.42
N SER A 18 -1.44 8.83 -11.51
CA SER A 18 -2.50 9.77 -11.21
C SER A 18 -2.68 9.97 -9.70
N GLU A 19 -3.13 11.17 -9.35
CA GLU A 19 -3.50 11.49 -7.96
C GLU A 19 -4.66 10.60 -7.48
N GLU A 20 -5.63 10.31 -8.36
CA GLU A 20 -6.80 9.49 -8.04
C GLU A 20 -6.40 8.08 -7.62
N TYR A 21 -5.57 7.40 -8.41
CA TYR A 21 -5.14 6.05 -8.07
C TYR A 21 -4.25 6.02 -6.82
N TYR A 22 -3.35 7.01 -6.67
CA TYR A 22 -2.56 7.14 -5.45
C TYR A 22 -3.45 7.28 -4.21
N LYS A 23 -4.46 8.16 -4.25
CA LYS A 23 -5.39 8.34 -3.14
C LYS A 23 -6.16 7.06 -2.83
N TYR A 24 -6.69 6.40 -3.86
CA TYR A 24 -7.36 5.11 -3.75
C TYR A 24 -6.49 4.06 -3.05
N ALA A 25 -5.25 3.86 -3.50
CA ALA A 25 -4.36 2.87 -2.93
C ALA A 25 -4.04 3.16 -1.45
N VAL A 26 -3.76 4.43 -1.11
CA VAL A 26 -3.49 4.85 0.26
C VAL A 26 -4.72 4.65 1.15
N GLU A 27 -5.91 5.01 0.69
CA GLU A 27 -7.17 4.81 1.41
C GLU A 27 -7.43 3.33 1.72
N VAL A 28 -7.22 2.45 0.73
CA VAL A 28 -7.36 0.99 0.91
C VAL A 28 -6.39 0.48 1.99
N LEU A 29 -5.12 0.90 1.94
CA LEU A 29 -4.10 0.49 2.91
C LEU A 29 -4.44 0.98 4.33
N TRP A 30 -4.87 2.23 4.49
CA TRP A 30 -5.28 2.78 5.79
C TRP A 30 -6.55 2.13 6.34
N THR A 31 -7.51 1.82 5.46
CA THR A 31 -8.73 1.11 5.85
C THR A 31 -8.39 -0.29 6.33
N LEU A 32 -7.59 -1.04 5.57
CA LEU A 32 -7.16 -2.38 5.97
C LEU A 32 -6.37 -2.37 7.29
N ARG A 33 -5.45 -1.41 7.46
CA ARG A 33 -4.72 -1.21 8.71
C ARG A 33 -5.67 -0.99 9.87
N SER A 34 -6.69 -0.14 9.71
CA SER A 34 -7.65 0.17 10.77
C SER A 34 -8.47 -1.06 11.16
N VAL A 35 -8.94 -1.83 10.18
CA VAL A 35 -9.67 -3.10 10.42
C VAL A 35 -8.78 -4.11 11.13
N ALA A 36 -7.53 -4.28 10.68
CA ALA A 36 -6.58 -5.21 11.27
C ALA A 36 -6.21 -4.81 12.71
N MET A 37 -5.95 -3.52 12.95
CA MET A 37 -5.65 -2.98 14.28
C MET A 37 -6.81 -3.14 15.24
N LYS A 38 -8.05 -2.95 14.77
CA LYS A 38 -9.25 -3.18 15.59
C LYS A 38 -9.40 -4.66 15.96
N ALA A 39 -9.08 -5.56 15.03
CA ALA A 39 -9.17 -7.01 15.27
C ALA A 39 -8.14 -7.54 16.28
N VAL A 40 -7.07 -6.79 16.54
CA VAL A 40 -6.02 -7.14 17.51
C VAL A 40 -6.03 -6.22 18.73
N GLU A 41 -7.03 -5.35 18.85
CA GLU A 41 -7.17 -4.40 19.94
C GLU A 41 -7.47 -5.12 21.26
N ARG A 42 -6.76 -4.74 22.31
CA ARG A 42 -7.01 -5.19 23.69
C ARG A 42 -7.18 -3.98 24.60
N ASN A 43 -8.29 -3.99 25.34
CA ASN A 43 -8.51 -3.05 26.44
C ASN A 43 -7.63 -3.49 27.62
N SER A 44 -6.71 -2.63 28.02
CA SER A 44 -5.91 -2.79 29.23
C SER A 44 -6.29 -1.72 30.24
N GLN A 45 -5.88 -1.90 31.50
CA GLN A 45 -6.03 -0.88 32.54
C GLN A 45 -5.27 0.43 32.21
N ARG A 46 -4.33 0.41 31.25
CA ARG A 46 -3.57 1.57 30.78
C ARG A 46 -4.12 2.17 29.48
N GLY A 47 -5.29 1.73 29.05
CA GLY A 47 -5.92 2.12 27.78
C GLY A 47 -5.78 1.05 26.69
N ILE A 48 -5.93 1.49 25.45
CA ILE A 48 -5.90 0.62 24.27
C ILE A 48 -4.47 0.14 24.00
N SER A 49 -4.32 -1.16 23.78
CA SER A 49 -3.07 -1.82 23.36
C SER A 49 -3.35 -2.79 22.23
N TRP A 50 -2.31 -3.30 21.57
CA TRP A 50 -2.44 -4.25 20.45
C TRP A 50 -1.77 -5.58 20.76
N ASP A 51 -2.48 -6.67 20.49
CA ASP A 51 -1.98 -8.04 20.63
C ASP A 51 -1.06 -8.41 19.47
N THR A 52 0.23 -8.20 19.65
CA THR A 52 1.25 -8.54 18.64
C THR A 52 1.37 -10.04 18.38
N LYS A 53 0.80 -10.89 19.26
CA LYS A 53 0.78 -12.36 19.09
C LYS A 53 -0.49 -12.86 18.40
N HIS A 54 -1.46 -11.98 18.11
CA HIS A 54 -2.69 -12.38 17.45
C HIS A 54 -2.40 -12.86 16.01
N PRO A 55 -3.06 -13.94 15.51
CA PRO A 55 -2.81 -14.46 14.15
C PRO A 55 -3.07 -13.48 13.01
N LYS A 56 -3.74 -12.35 13.28
CA LYS A 56 -4.02 -11.27 12.32
C LYS A 56 -3.11 -10.05 12.45
N PHE A 57 -2.21 -10.02 13.43
CA PHE A 57 -1.33 -8.86 13.67
C PHE A 57 -0.44 -8.54 12.48
N TRP A 58 0.01 -9.57 11.74
CA TRP A 58 0.82 -9.40 10.54
C TRP A 58 0.16 -8.51 9.47
N ILE A 59 -1.19 -8.47 9.39
CA ILE A 59 -1.91 -7.59 8.45
C ILE A 59 -1.75 -6.12 8.86
N ALA A 60 -1.75 -5.84 10.16
CA ALA A 60 -1.50 -4.49 10.67
C ALA A 60 -0.03 -4.09 10.47
N ASP A 61 0.91 -5.02 10.70
CA ASP A 61 2.35 -4.79 10.50
C ASP A 61 2.66 -4.44 9.04
N ILE A 62 2.21 -5.29 8.10
CA ILE A 62 2.46 -5.12 6.66
C ILE A 62 1.83 -3.84 6.11
N THR A 63 0.59 -3.52 6.50
CA THR A 63 -0.08 -2.30 6.01
C THR A 63 0.58 -1.05 6.57
N ASN A 64 1.02 -1.06 7.84
CA ASN A 64 1.73 0.07 8.43
C ASN A 64 3.08 0.33 7.72
N GLU A 65 3.83 -0.74 7.39
CA GLU A 65 5.07 -0.63 6.63
C GLU A 65 4.81 -0.12 5.21
N LEU A 66 3.84 -0.70 4.48
CA LEU A 66 3.49 -0.27 3.12
C LEU A 66 3.08 1.21 3.07
N ILE A 67 2.23 1.66 4.01
CA ILE A 67 1.85 3.08 4.14
C ILE A 67 3.11 3.92 4.27
N GLY A 68 4.02 3.57 5.19
CA GLY A 68 5.28 4.31 5.39
C GLY A 68 6.13 4.40 4.13
N ARG A 69 6.12 3.37 3.28
CA ARG A 69 6.87 3.34 2.02
C ARG A 69 6.24 4.17 0.91
N VAL A 70 4.90 4.21 0.83
CA VAL A 70 4.16 4.92 -0.24
C VAL A 70 3.90 6.39 0.06
N LEU A 71 4.17 6.87 1.27
CA LEU A 71 4.01 8.31 1.58
C LEU A 71 4.90 9.19 0.71
N ILE A 72 4.26 10.18 0.07
CA ILE A 72 4.93 11.20 -0.75
C ILE A 72 4.75 12.60 -0.15
N PHE A 73 5.65 13.52 -0.50
CA PHE A 73 5.58 14.87 0.03
C PHE A 73 4.33 15.61 -0.48
N ASP A 74 3.80 16.50 0.35
CA ASP A 74 2.61 17.32 0.13
C ASP A 74 1.27 16.59 0.04
N TYR A 75 1.25 15.26 0.21
CA TYR A 75 0.03 14.46 0.29
C TYR A 75 -0.07 13.77 1.65
N SER A 76 -1.00 14.22 2.48
CA SER A 76 -1.28 13.57 3.77
C SER A 76 -2.72 13.06 3.81
N TYR A 77 -2.86 11.80 4.17
CA TYR A 77 -4.15 11.19 4.48
C TYR A 77 -4.34 11.19 5.99
N ILE A 78 -5.41 11.82 6.46
CA ILE A 78 -5.78 11.85 7.87
C ILE A 78 -7.23 11.41 8.03
N THR A 79 -7.54 10.75 9.14
CA THR A 79 -8.92 10.45 9.52
C THR A 79 -9.28 11.30 10.73
N THR A 80 -10.19 12.25 10.57
CA THR A 80 -10.66 13.12 11.65
C THR A 80 -12.09 12.73 11.98
N HIS A 81 -12.35 12.27 13.21
CA HIS A 81 -13.66 11.75 13.64
C HIS A 81 -14.26 10.66 12.72
N GLY A 82 -13.41 9.81 12.15
CA GLY A 82 -13.83 8.75 11.21
C GLY A 82 -14.08 9.23 9.78
N VAL A 83 -13.90 10.53 9.50
CA VAL A 83 -14.00 11.08 8.15
C VAL A 83 -12.62 11.14 7.51
N PRO A 84 -12.41 10.51 6.34
CA PRO A 84 -11.15 10.61 5.61
C PRO A 84 -10.99 12.02 5.03
N TYR A 85 -9.80 12.59 5.18
CA TYR A 85 -9.46 13.90 4.64
C TYR A 85 -8.08 13.87 4.00
N TRP A 86 -8.00 14.44 2.80
CA TRP A 86 -6.75 14.65 2.09
C TRP A 86 -6.27 16.08 2.30
N TYR A 87 -5.13 16.22 2.94
CA TYR A 87 -4.43 17.48 3.01
C TYR A 87 -3.39 17.51 1.89
N GLY A 88 -3.72 18.24 0.82
CA GLY A 88 -2.83 18.53 -0.30
C GLY A 88 -2.38 19.98 -0.23
N LYS A 89 -1.10 20.24 0.05
CA LYS A 89 -0.59 21.64 -0.01
C LYS A 89 -0.42 22.12 -1.44
N ASN A 90 -0.09 21.21 -2.36
CA ASN A 90 0.24 21.51 -3.75
C ASN A 90 -0.29 20.40 -4.68
N PRO A 91 -1.50 20.54 -5.24
CA PRO A 91 -2.01 19.62 -6.25
C PRO A 91 -1.04 19.54 -7.43
N ARG A 92 -0.69 18.33 -7.88
CA ARG A 92 0.29 18.12 -8.98
C ARG A 92 -0.36 18.20 -10.36
N THR A 93 -1.34 19.08 -10.54
CA THR A 93 -1.99 19.36 -11.82
C THR A 93 -0.94 19.96 -12.76
N ASN A 94 -0.75 19.39 -13.96
CA ASN A 94 0.22 19.81 -14.99
C ASN A 94 1.65 19.22 -14.93
N LYS A 95 1.94 18.20 -14.10
CA LYS A 95 3.19 17.44 -14.22
C LYS A 95 3.04 16.30 -15.24
N SER A 96 4.11 15.99 -15.97
CA SER A 96 4.17 14.84 -16.89
C SER A 96 4.09 13.49 -16.17
N SER A 97 4.32 13.48 -14.86
CA SER A 97 4.17 12.33 -13.97
C SER A 97 3.70 12.80 -12.60
N PHE A 98 2.85 11.99 -11.96
CA PHE A 98 2.38 12.29 -10.61
C PHE A 98 3.50 12.13 -9.57
N LEU A 99 4.23 11.00 -9.61
CA LEU A 99 5.42 10.78 -8.78
C LEU A 99 6.68 11.38 -9.40
N THR A 100 7.55 11.92 -8.54
CA THR A 100 8.95 12.14 -8.91
C THR A 100 9.70 10.81 -9.00
N TYR A 101 10.81 10.79 -9.75
CA TYR A 101 11.67 9.60 -9.81
C TYR A 101 12.17 9.17 -8.43
N ASP A 102 12.50 10.12 -7.54
CA ASP A 102 12.98 9.81 -6.20
C ASP A 102 11.88 9.21 -5.30
N GLU A 103 10.63 9.69 -5.40
CA GLU A 103 9.49 9.07 -4.73
C GLU A 103 9.27 7.64 -5.22
N ALA A 104 9.24 7.45 -6.54
CA ALA A 104 9.07 6.13 -7.13
C ALA A 104 10.25 5.19 -6.78
N SER A 105 11.47 5.71 -6.73
CA SER A 105 12.67 4.94 -6.35
C SER A 105 12.59 4.47 -4.89
N ARG A 106 12.09 5.31 -3.98
CA ARG A 106 11.89 4.94 -2.57
C ARG A 106 10.86 3.82 -2.42
N ILE A 107 9.73 3.94 -3.10
CA ILE A 107 8.68 2.90 -3.12
C ILE A 107 9.24 1.61 -3.74
N ALA A 108 9.94 1.71 -4.87
CA ALA A 108 10.49 0.56 -5.57
C ALA A 108 11.53 -0.21 -4.75
N ARG A 109 12.10 0.36 -3.67
CA ARG A 109 12.98 -0.36 -2.72
C ARG A 109 12.24 -1.44 -1.92
N ILE A 110 10.92 -1.49 -1.94
CA ILE A 110 10.14 -2.61 -1.37
C ILE A 110 10.64 -3.95 -1.91
N VAL A 111 11.03 -4.03 -3.19
CA VAL A 111 11.52 -5.28 -3.82
C VAL A 111 12.80 -5.82 -3.16
N ASN A 112 13.56 -4.98 -2.47
CA ASN A 112 14.78 -5.39 -1.77
C ASN A 112 14.52 -5.88 -0.34
N ASP A 113 13.28 -5.77 0.14
CA ASP A 113 12.86 -6.17 1.48
C ASP A 113 12.12 -7.50 1.39
N GLU A 114 12.84 -8.60 1.60
CA GLU A 114 12.35 -9.96 1.40
C GLU A 114 11.14 -10.30 2.27
N LYS A 115 11.10 -9.78 3.51
CA LYS A 115 9.95 -9.96 4.41
C LYS A 115 8.74 -9.21 3.86
N LEU A 116 8.90 -7.92 3.56
CA LEU A 116 7.82 -7.05 3.09
C LEU A 116 7.23 -7.56 1.76
N ILE A 117 8.05 -7.98 0.79
CA ILE A 117 7.55 -8.51 -0.47
C ILE A 117 6.83 -9.85 -0.27
N SER A 118 7.34 -10.74 0.59
CA SER A 118 6.70 -12.02 0.90
C SER A 118 5.33 -11.83 1.58
N GLU A 119 5.25 -10.90 2.54
CA GLU A 119 4.00 -10.56 3.21
C GLU A 119 3.00 -9.87 2.27
N LEU A 120 3.48 -9.08 1.30
CA LEU A 120 2.63 -8.50 0.25
C LEU A 120 2.01 -9.58 -0.64
N TYR A 121 2.81 -10.58 -1.07
CA TYR A 121 2.28 -11.76 -1.79
C TYR A 121 1.26 -12.53 -0.95
N ARG A 122 1.57 -12.80 0.32
CA ARG A 122 0.65 -13.46 1.26
C ARG A 122 -0.67 -12.69 1.40
N LEU A 123 -0.61 -11.36 1.46
CA LEU A 123 -1.81 -10.53 1.56
C LEU A 123 -2.66 -10.65 0.30
N ARG A 124 -2.08 -10.48 -0.89
CA ARG A 124 -2.79 -10.69 -2.17
C ARG A 124 -3.47 -12.06 -2.22
N ASP A 125 -2.72 -13.11 -1.89
CA ASP A 125 -3.20 -14.48 -1.99
C ASP A 125 -4.34 -14.76 -1.01
N SER A 126 -4.30 -14.17 0.20
CA SER A 126 -5.35 -14.32 1.21
C SER A 126 -6.72 -13.76 0.80
N VAL A 127 -6.77 -12.87 -0.20
CA VAL A 127 -7.99 -12.27 -0.75
C VAL A 127 -8.21 -12.59 -2.24
N SER A 128 -7.42 -13.50 -2.79
CA SER A 128 -7.45 -13.89 -4.21
C SER A 128 -8.80 -14.44 -4.69
N CYS A 129 -9.58 -15.04 -3.79
CA CYS A 129 -10.93 -15.51 -4.11
C CYS A 129 -11.90 -14.37 -4.52
N TYR A 130 -11.56 -13.11 -4.22
CA TYR A 130 -12.33 -11.92 -4.58
C TYR A 130 -11.78 -11.21 -5.84
N ALA A 131 -10.80 -11.78 -6.54
CA ALA A 131 -10.12 -11.12 -7.67
C ALA A 131 -11.06 -10.66 -8.80
N ASN A 132 -12.21 -11.32 -8.95
CA ASN A 132 -13.19 -11.02 -10.00
C ASN A 132 -14.51 -10.45 -9.45
N ASP A 133 -14.57 -10.07 -8.16
CA ASP A 133 -15.78 -9.55 -7.52
C ASP A 133 -15.57 -8.11 -7.07
N ALA A 134 -15.67 -7.17 -8.02
CA ALA A 134 -15.54 -5.74 -7.76
C ALA A 134 -16.58 -5.17 -6.79
N THR A 135 -17.65 -5.93 -6.47
CA THR A 135 -18.66 -5.53 -5.49
C THR A 135 -18.25 -5.86 -4.06
N ASN A 136 -17.31 -6.80 -3.87
CA ASN A 136 -16.78 -7.14 -2.56
C ASN A 136 -15.71 -6.13 -2.12
N PRO A 137 -15.78 -5.55 -0.91
CA PRO A 137 -14.74 -4.65 -0.42
C PRO A 137 -13.32 -5.25 -0.45
N SER A 138 -13.19 -6.57 -0.30
CA SER A 138 -11.92 -7.29 -0.32
C SER A 138 -11.25 -7.28 -1.71
N TYR A 139 -12.00 -7.05 -2.78
CA TYR A 139 -11.44 -6.85 -4.12
C TYR A 139 -10.45 -5.68 -4.15
N ASN A 140 -10.73 -4.60 -3.40
CA ASN A 140 -9.83 -3.45 -3.37
C ASN A 140 -8.46 -3.82 -2.76
N ILE A 141 -8.44 -4.70 -1.75
CA ILE A 141 -7.21 -5.21 -1.16
C ILE A 141 -6.45 -6.04 -2.19
N TYR A 142 -7.14 -6.96 -2.88
CA TYR A 142 -6.55 -7.77 -3.94
C TYR A 142 -5.94 -6.87 -5.03
N LYS A 143 -6.72 -5.91 -5.54
CA LYS A 143 -6.32 -4.98 -6.58
C LYS A 143 -5.06 -4.21 -6.20
N VAL A 144 -5.08 -3.50 -5.07
CA VAL A 144 -3.93 -2.67 -4.66
C VAL A 144 -2.68 -3.53 -4.42
N THR A 145 -2.83 -4.69 -3.77
CA THR A 145 -1.66 -5.56 -3.51
C THR A 145 -1.12 -6.19 -4.79
N ASN A 146 -1.99 -6.64 -5.70
CA ASN A 146 -1.59 -7.17 -6.99
C ASN A 146 -0.92 -6.12 -7.87
N ASP A 147 -1.52 -4.93 -7.99
CA ASP A 147 -1.00 -3.84 -8.81
C ASP A 147 0.39 -3.38 -8.30
N ILE A 148 0.59 -3.31 -6.97
CA ILE A 148 1.92 -3.02 -6.38
C ILE A 148 2.92 -4.14 -6.70
N ILE A 149 2.54 -5.42 -6.54
CA ILE A 149 3.40 -6.55 -6.88
C ILE A 149 3.82 -6.47 -8.35
N GLU A 150 2.87 -6.23 -9.26
CA GLU A 150 3.13 -6.11 -10.70
C GLU A 150 4.04 -4.93 -11.01
N ALA A 151 3.84 -3.78 -10.37
CA ALA A 151 4.71 -2.62 -10.54
C ALA A 151 6.15 -2.87 -10.06
N LEU A 152 6.31 -3.62 -8.96
CA LEU A 152 7.62 -3.91 -8.38
C LEU A 152 8.38 -5.02 -9.11
N THR A 153 7.66 -6.05 -9.55
CA THR A 153 8.24 -7.27 -10.13
C THR A 153 8.12 -7.34 -11.64
N GLY A 154 7.36 -6.42 -12.24
CA GLY A 154 7.19 -6.24 -13.67
C GLY A 154 6.68 -7.47 -14.40
N GLN A 155 5.76 -8.25 -13.80
CA GLN A 155 5.25 -9.55 -14.26
C GLN A 155 5.77 -9.92 -15.65
N ARG A 156 6.87 -10.69 -15.68
CA ARG A 156 7.45 -11.38 -16.85
C ARG A 156 7.28 -10.65 -18.20
N LEU A 157 8.40 -10.23 -18.79
CA LEU A 157 8.65 -10.49 -20.23
C LEU A 157 7.80 -11.69 -20.66
N LEU A 158 6.86 -11.48 -21.59
CA LEU A 158 6.29 -12.48 -22.51
C LEU A 158 6.27 -13.90 -21.93
N CYS A 159 5.09 -14.46 -21.65
CA CYS A 159 4.97 -15.92 -21.62
C CYS A 159 5.65 -16.50 -22.88
N ALA A 160 6.83 -17.07 -22.68
CA ALA A 160 7.53 -17.92 -23.63
C ALA A 160 6.90 -19.31 -23.60
#